data_AF-A0A820EW79-F1
#
_entry.id   AF-A0A820EW79-F1
#
_cell.length_a   1.000
_cell.length_b   1.000
_cell.length_c   1.000
_cell.angle_alpha   90.00
_cell.angle_beta   90.00
_cell.angle_gamma   90.00
#
_symmetry.space_group_name_H-M   'P 1'
#
loop_
_entity.id
_entity.type
_entity.pdbx_description
1 polymer ?
#
loop_
_entity_poly.entity_id
_entity_poly.type
_entity_poly.pdbx_seq_one_letter_code
_entity_poly.pdbx_strand_id
1 'polypeptide(L)'
;ICSSPFASEQWRIDITAGLAANLSIYTQRDYRRFLSAHLQLLHGLCQLSKETVYNSINQFRTSLLVTSELLSETNFHQKLESLMEQSKSNAPTTFRHLLFLIRTINHGNAFMSTYGTTFEYIVRTNTLDEFHAPTRALIYDDECSCGLYSNCTTQANFIISNSSGIISIAIKGLKIGCTPSESFRASTLECFYDRSCINLIHQYTNYGNFHRPLSIMKSRFSTNTRIAELIDNLFIEQWSNKTNYSSYFEQCLPSYCSYTSAQKFNLLNIITLLLSLQGGLAIILKWICPKIVRIASKINDYRKKERNTVRPACVLEKISSDISNTPIDNVTTTIGTDSTRETSPYVLFLFFI
;
A
#
# COMPACT_ATOMS: atom_id res chain seq x y z
N ILE A 1 3.48 -8.91 24.91
CA ILE A 1 3.65 -8.00 26.08
C ILE A 1 2.53 -6.96 26.25
N CYS A 2 2.12 -6.23 25.21
CA CYS A 2 1.17 -5.10 25.31
C CYS A 2 -0.27 -5.44 25.74
N SER A 3 -0.62 -6.72 25.78
CA SER A 3 -1.91 -7.22 26.29
C SER A 3 -1.78 -7.85 27.69
N SER A 4 -0.62 -7.74 28.32
CA SER A 4 -0.35 -8.30 29.65
C SER A 4 -0.48 -7.23 30.75
N PRO A 5 -0.64 -7.64 32.02
CA PRO A 5 -0.63 -6.73 33.16
C PRO A 5 0.65 -5.89 33.26
N PHE A 6 1.77 -6.39 32.72
CA PHE A 6 3.05 -5.68 32.75
C PHE A 6 3.09 -4.40 31.90
N ALA A 7 2.14 -4.22 30.98
CA ALA A 7 2.00 -2.97 30.23
C ALA A 7 0.84 -2.10 30.76
N SER A 8 0.27 -2.46 31.91
CA SER A 8 -0.84 -1.71 32.51
C SER A 8 -0.34 -0.53 33.35
N GLU A 9 -1.15 0.53 33.35
CA GLU A 9 -0.90 1.69 34.19
C GLU A 9 -1.00 1.35 35.68
N GLN A 10 -1.89 0.42 36.04
CA GLN A 10 -2.04 -0.04 37.42
C GLN A 10 -0.75 -0.65 37.96
N TRP A 11 -0.08 -1.51 37.17
CA TRP A 11 1.17 -2.11 37.63
C TRP A 11 2.27 -1.07 37.84
N ARG A 12 2.34 -0.06 36.97
CA ARG A 12 3.26 1.07 37.13
C ARG A 12 2.98 1.84 38.43
N ILE A 13 1.71 2.13 38.72
CA ILE A 13 1.28 2.82 39.94
C ILE A 13 1.66 2.00 41.17
N ASP A 14 1.32 0.71 41.19
CA ASP A 14 1.58 -0.15 42.35
C ASP A 14 3.08 -0.30 42.64
N ILE A 15 3.90 -0.52 41.60
CA ILE A 15 5.36 -0.62 41.73
C ILE A 15 5.92 0.70 42.26
N THR A 16 5.45 1.84 41.73
CA THR A 16 5.92 3.16 42.16
C THR A 16 5.53 3.44 43.61
N ALA A 17 4.35 2.99 44.05
CA ALA A 17 3.90 3.11 45.43
C ALA A 17 4.70 2.23 46.41
N GLY A 18 5.21 1.09 45.96
CA GLY A 18 6.07 0.21 46.77
C GLY A 18 7.53 0.70 46.90
N LEU A 19 7.98 1.58 46.01
CA LEU A 19 9.30 2.22 46.11
C LEU A 19 9.35 3.24 47.25
N ALA A 20 10.57 3.50 47.74
CA ALA A 20 10.76 4.54 48.75
C ALA A 20 10.25 5.91 48.25
N ALA A 21 9.52 6.62 49.11
CA ALA A 21 9.00 7.96 48.81
C ALA A 21 10.10 8.93 48.38
N ASN A 22 11.33 8.74 48.91
CA ASN A 22 12.51 9.45 48.46
C ASN A 22 13.44 8.52 47.65
N LEU A 23 13.41 8.67 46.32
CA LEU A 23 14.28 7.93 45.41
C LEU A 23 15.78 8.28 45.55
N SER A 24 16.13 9.39 46.23
CA SER A 24 17.53 9.76 46.48
C SER A 24 18.25 8.80 47.44
N ILE A 25 17.50 7.96 48.17
CA ILE A 25 18.05 6.90 49.02
C ILE A 25 18.76 5.84 48.16
N TYR A 26 18.31 5.67 46.92
CA TYR A 26 18.95 4.76 45.99
C TYR A 26 20.10 5.45 45.26
N THR A 27 21.20 4.71 45.12
CA THR A 27 22.34 5.15 44.30
C THR A 27 21.86 5.42 42.86
N GLN A 28 22.55 6.32 42.16
CA GLN A 28 22.16 6.79 40.82
C GLN A 28 22.04 5.66 39.78
N ARG A 29 22.80 4.58 39.95
CA ARG A 29 22.78 3.39 39.07
C ARG A 29 21.86 2.27 39.55
N ASP A 30 21.12 2.48 40.63
CA ASP A 30 20.16 1.49 41.10
C ASP A 30 18.94 1.44 40.18
N TYR A 31 18.59 0.24 39.71
CA TYR A 31 17.48 0.05 38.79
C TYR A 31 16.12 0.49 39.36
N ARG A 32 15.94 0.55 40.68
CA ARG A 32 14.71 1.05 41.31
C ARG A 32 14.37 2.48 40.90
N ARG A 33 15.39 3.30 40.58
CA ARG A 33 15.18 4.66 40.05
C ARG A 33 14.68 4.66 38.60
N PHE A 34 14.97 3.61 37.83
CA PHE A 34 14.67 3.48 36.41
C PHE A 34 13.39 2.71 36.11
N LEU A 35 13.01 1.81 37.01
CA LEU A 35 11.93 0.87 36.78
C LEU A 35 10.64 1.59 36.39
N SER A 36 10.21 2.61 37.15
CA SER A 36 8.98 3.36 36.84
C SER A 36 9.02 3.99 35.43
N ALA A 37 10.18 4.53 35.03
CA ALA A 37 10.38 5.10 33.69
C ALA A 37 10.25 4.03 32.61
N HIS A 38 10.89 2.87 32.78
CA HIS A 38 10.77 1.75 31.85
C HIS A 38 9.33 1.25 31.73
N LEU A 39 8.59 1.17 32.84
CA LEU A 39 7.19 0.77 32.83
C LEU A 39 6.30 1.79 32.12
N GLN A 40 6.54 3.09 32.37
CA GLN A 40 5.86 4.17 31.66
C GLN A 40 6.14 4.12 30.15
N LEU A 41 7.40 3.91 29.76
CA LEU A 41 7.78 3.74 28.37
C LEU A 41 7.10 2.53 27.73
N LEU A 42 7.08 1.37 28.41
CA LEU A 42 6.40 0.19 27.91
C LEU A 42 4.91 0.46 27.67
N HIS A 43 4.23 1.06 28.65
CA HIS A 43 2.82 1.43 28.55
C HIS A 43 2.57 2.37 27.36
N GLY A 44 3.30 3.49 27.30
CA GLY A 44 3.14 4.50 26.25
C GLY A 44 3.47 3.96 24.86
N LEU A 45 4.55 3.18 24.71
CA LEU A 45 4.91 2.55 23.44
C LEU A 45 3.83 1.56 22.98
N CYS A 46 3.24 0.80 23.91
CA CYS A 46 2.13 -0.10 23.60
C CYS A 46 0.87 0.66 23.16
N GLN A 47 0.54 1.79 23.79
CA GLN A 47 -0.59 2.63 23.37
C GLN A 47 -0.35 3.25 22.00
N LEU A 48 0.80 3.90 21.80
CA LEU A 48 1.15 4.52 20.52
C LEU A 48 1.24 3.49 19.39
N SER A 49 1.69 2.26 19.67
CA SER A 49 1.70 1.19 18.68
C SER A 49 0.28 0.82 18.25
N LYS A 50 -0.65 0.68 19.21
CA LYS A 50 -2.08 0.42 18.90
C LYS A 50 -2.70 1.55 18.09
N GLU A 51 -2.45 2.79 18.48
CA GLU A 51 -2.95 3.97 17.75
C GLU A 51 -2.37 4.06 16.34
N THR A 52 -1.08 3.78 16.18
CA THR A 52 -0.41 3.77 14.86
C THR A 52 -1.06 2.72 13.94
N VAL A 53 -1.28 1.51 14.45
CA VAL A 53 -1.96 0.44 13.69
C VAL A 53 -3.39 0.85 13.33
N TYR A 54 -4.14 1.40 14.29
CA TYR A 54 -5.51 1.85 14.08
C TYR A 54 -5.59 2.95 13.01
N ASN A 55 -4.71 3.95 13.09
CA ASN A 55 -4.62 5.04 12.11
C ASN A 55 -4.26 4.50 10.72
N SER A 56 -3.32 3.55 10.64
CA SER A 56 -2.97 2.91 9.36
C SER A 56 -4.14 2.13 8.76
N ILE A 57 -4.92 1.41 9.58
CA ILE A 57 -6.11 0.68 9.13
C ILE A 57 -7.17 1.66 8.62
N ASN A 58 -7.39 2.77 9.33
CA ASN A 58 -8.35 3.78 8.91
C ASN A 58 -7.91 4.44 7.60
N GLN A 59 -6.64 4.81 7.47
CA GLN A 59 -6.09 5.37 6.24
C GLN A 59 -6.26 4.40 5.06
N PHE A 60 -5.99 3.10 5.25
CA PHE A 60 -6.22 2.08 4.24
C PHE A 60 -7.70 1.96 3.86
N ARG A 61 -8.62 1.98 4.84
CA ARG A 61 -10.07 1.92 4.58
C ARG A 61 -10.60 3.15 3.82
N THR A 62 -9.99 4.31 4.05
CA THR A 62 -10.33 5.54 3.32
C THR A 62 -9.67 5.64 1.95
N SER A 63 -8.69 4.77 1.65
CA SER A 63 -8.06 4.74 0.33
C SER A 63 -9.06 4.16 -0.67
N LEU A 64 -9.38 4.93 -1.71
CA LEU A 64 -10.36 4.53 -2.71
C LEU A 64 -9.68 3.58 -3.73
N LEU A 65 -10.20 2.37 -3.88
CA LEU A 65 -9.79 1.49 -4.98
C LEU A 65 -10.50 1.93 -6.27
N VAL A 66 -9.86 2.83 -7.03
CA VAL A 66 -10.38 3.30 -8.31
C VAL A 66 -9.86 2.41 -9.44
N THR A 67 -10.79 1.85 -10.20
CA THR A 67 -10.50 1.07 -11.41
C THR A 67 -11.39 1.55 -12.55
N SER A 68 -10.84 1.64 -13.76
CA SER A 68 -11.60 2.01 -14.96
C SER A 68 -12.48 0.87 -15.48
N GLU A 69 -12.09 -0.36 -15.13
CA GLU A 69 -12.78 -1.59 -15.49
C GLU A 69 -12.94 -2.47 -14.24
N LEU A 70 -13.89 -3.39 -14.31
CA LEU A 70 -14.07 -4.40 -13.27
C LEU A 70 -12.85 -5.32 -13.26
N LEU A 71 -12.16 -5.41 -12.12
CA LEU A 71 -11.05 -6.33 -11.97
C LEU A 71 -11.56 -7.78 -11.89
N SER A 72 -10.82 -8.70 -12.51
CA SER A 72 -10.97 -10.12 -12.22
C SER A 72 -10.67 -10.39 -10.74
N GLU A 73 -11.23 -11.47 -10.19
CA GLU A 73 -11.02 -11.88 -8.80
C GLU A 73 -9.53 -11.97 -8.46
N THR A 74 -8.73 -12.59 -9.33
CA THR A 74 -7.27 -12.69 -9.14
C THR A 74 -6.60 -11.32 -9.10
N ASN A 75 -6.93 -10.42 -10.03
CA ASN A 75 -6.33 -9.08 -10.09
C ASN A 75 -6.75 -8.23 -8.89
N PHE A 76 -8.01 -8.36 -8.45
CA PHE A 76 -8.51 -7.75 -7.22
C PHE A 76 -7.69 -8.21 -6.00
N HIS A 77 -7.54 -9.52 -5.83
CA HIS A 77 -6.80 -10.08 -4.69
C HIS A 77 -5.33 -9.64 -4.70
N GLN A 78 -4.65 -9.72 -5.84
CA GLN A 78 -3.25 -9.29 -5.96
C GLN A 78 -3.08 -7.80 -5.64
N LYS A 79 -3.94 -6.95 -6.20
CA LYS A 79 -3.87 -5.50 -5.97
C LYS A 79 -4.17 -5.16 -4.51
N LEU A 80 -5.18 -5.80 -3.92
CA LEU A 80 -5.56 -5.59 -2.54
C LEU A 80 -4.47 -6.07 -1.57
N GLU A 81 -3.91 -7.26 -1.80
CA GLU A 81 -2.80 -7.80 -1.00
C GLU A 81 -1.58 -6.88 -1.06
N SER A 82 -1.22 -6.37 -2.23
CA SER A 82 -0.13 -5.40 -2.39
C SER A 82 -0.37 -4.13 -1.56
N LEU A 83 -1.58 -3.55 -1.59
CA LEU A 83 -1.94 -2.38 -0.79
C LEU A 83 -1.91 -2.70 0.72
N MET A 84 -2.36 -3.89 1.12
CA MET A 84 -2.34 -4.33 2.51
C MET A 84 -0.90 -4.49 3.03
N GLU A 85 -0.03 -5.13 2.26
CA GLU A 85 1.39 -5.28 2.62
C GLU A 85 2.10 -3.94 2.68
N GLN A 86 1.80 -3.02 1.76
CA GLN A 86 2.30 -1.65 1.82
C GLN A 86 1.85 -0.95 3.11
N SER A 87 0.57 -1.07 3.50
CA SER A 87 0.07 -0.50 4.75
C SER A 87 0.75 -1.09 5.98
N LYS A 88 0.95 -2.42 6.02
CA LYS A 88 1.64 -3.10 7.12
C LYS A 88 3.11 -2.69 7.25
N SER A 89 3.77 -2.40 6.13
CA SER A 89 5.17 -1.93 6.11
C SER A 89 5.31 -0.46 6.51
N ASN A 90 4.34 0.38 6.12
CA ASN A 90 4.37 1.81 6.40
C ASN A 90 4.15 2.13 7.89
N ALA A 91 3.24 1.42 8.57
CA ALA A 91 2.91 1.73 9.96
C ALA A 91 4.12 1.66 10.91
N PRO A 92 4.92 0.56 10.95
CA PRO A 92 6.12 0.50 11.77
C PRO A 92 7.19 1.52 11.35
N THR A 93 7.32 1.78 10.05
CA THR A 93 8.28 2.75 9.50
C THR A 93 8.00 4.16 10.02
N THR A 94 6.76 4.62 9.95
CA THR A 94 6.34 5.93 10.46
C THR A 94 6.61 6.06 11.96
N PHE A 95 6.23 5.06 12.74
CA PHE A 95 6.46 5.05 14.18
C PHE A 95 7.95 5.10 14.53
N ARG A 96 8.78 4.30 13.85
CA ARG A 96 10.23 4.29 14.03
C ARG A 96 10.85 5.65 13.73
N HIS A 97 10.42 6.34 12.68
CA HIS A 97 10.94 7.67 12.34
C HIS A 97 10.59 8.71 13.40
N LEU A 98 9.35 8.70 13.91
CA LEU A 98 8.95 9.60 15.00
C LEU A 98 9.76 9.35 16.28
N LEU A 99 9.92 8.09 16.67
CA LEU A 99 10.70 7.73 17.85
C LEU A 99 12.18 8.09 17.68
N PHE A 100 12.74 7.87 16.49
CA PHE A 100 14.10 8.30 16.16
C PHE A 100 14.26 9.81 16.27
N LEU A 101 13.33 10.59 15.72
CA LEU A 101 13.36 12.05 15.79
C LEU A 101 13.38 12.54 17.23
N ILE A 102 12.47 12.05 18.08
CA ILE A 102 12.39 12.44 19.50
C ILE A 102 13.72 12.14 20.22
N ARG A 103 14.28 10.95 20.00
CA ARG A 103 15.54 10.54 20.63
C ARG A 103 16.71 11.39 20.17
N THR A 104 16.80 11.68 18.88
CA THR A 104 17.86 12.51 18.29
C THR A 104 17.76 13.96 18.76
N ILE A 105 16.55 14.53 18.85
CA ILE A 105 16.33 15.86 19.43
C ILE A 105 16.79 15.89 20.89
N ASN A 106 16.40 14.88 21.68
CA ASN A 106 16.76 14.84 23.10
C ASN A 106 18.27 14.78 23.33
N HIS A 107 18.96 13.94 22.56
CA HIS A 107 20.41 13.81 22.66
C HIS A 107 21.15 15.02 22.09
N GLY A 108 20.74 15.51 20.91
CA GLY A 108 21.39 16.63 20.23
C GLY A 108 21.28 17.96 20.99
N ASN A 109 20.21 18.15 21.78
CA ASN A 109 20.05 19.30 22.67
C ASN A 109 20.61 19.06 24.09
N ALA A 110 21.24 17.91 24.32
CA ALA A 110 21.79 17.52 25.63
C ALA A 110 20.78 17.68 26.80
N PHE A 111 19.50 17.36 26.57
CA PHE A 111 18.51 17.44 27.64
C PHE A 111 18.88 16.50 28.78
N MET A 112 19.04 17.08 29.97
CA MET A 112 19.45 16.31 31.13
C MET A 112 18.29 15.48 31.65
N SER A 113 18.50 14.17 31.76
CA SER A 113 17.52 13.28 32.38
C SER A 113 17.30 13.64 33.85
N THR A 114 16.04 13.67 34.30
CA THR A 114 15.69 13.81 35.72
C THR A 114 16.30 12.71 36.61
N TYR A 115 16.65 11.57 36.02
CA TYR A 115 17.30 10.46 36.72
C TYR A 115 18.80 10.67 36.93
N GLY A 116 19.38 11.73 36.34
CA GLY A 116 20.80 12.05 36.41
C GLY A 116 21.69 11.10 35.61
N THR A 117 21.15 10.33 34.66
CA THR A 117 21.94 9.30 33.95
C THR A 117 22.58 9.73 32.65
N THR A 118 22.23 10.90 32.14
CA THR A 118 22.87 11.45 30.94
C THR A 118 24.06 12.31 31.35
N PHE A 119 23.81 13.26 32.26
CA PHE A 119 24.78 14.16 32.84
C PHE A 119 24.55 14.23 34.34
N GLU A 120 25.61 14.52 35.09
CA GLU A 120 25.54 14.80 36.51
C GLU A 120 26.19 16.14 36.84
N TYR A 121 25.68 16.80 37.87
CA TYR A 121 26.26 18.04 38.38
C TYR A 121 27.56 17.76 39.13
N ILE A 122 28.56 18.59 38.87
CA ILE A 122 29.84 18.56 39.60
C ILE A 122 29.72 19.58 40.72
N VAL A 123 29.85 19.13 41.97
CA VAL A 123 29.95 20.04 43.12
C VAL A 123 31.40 20.50 43.22
N ARG A 124 31.70 21.75 42.84
CA ARG A 124 32.98 22.39 43.16
C ARG A 124 32.89 22.99 44.56
N THR A 125 33.70 22.49 45.48
CA THR A 125 33.64 22.87 46.89
C THR A 125 34.27 24.22 47.22
N ASN A 126 35.04 24.85 46.31
CA ASN A 126 36.00 25.90 46.69
C ASN A 126 36.00 27.21 45.87
N THR A 127 34.94 27.57 45.13
CA THR A 127 34.90 28.87 44.42
C THR A 127 33.58 29.58 44.64
N LEU A 128 33.60 30.61 45.50
CA LEU A 128 32.47 31.50 45.80
C LEU A 128 32.03 32.39 44.61
N ASP A 129 32.63 32.25 43.43
CA ASP A 129 32.46 33.15 42.27
C ASP A 129 31.93 32.49 40.99
N GLU A 130 31.63 31.18 40.97
CA GLU A 130 31.08 30.54 39.76
C GLU A 130 29.56 30.36 39.88
N PHE A 131 28.79 31.27 39.27
CA PHE A 131 27.32 31.17 39.11
C PHE A 131 26.85 30.13 38.08
N HIS A 132 27.74 29.25 37.62
CA HIS A 132 27.37 28.16 36.70
C HIS A 132 27.39 26.83 37.44
N ALA A 133 26.42 25.96 37.16
CA ALA A 133 26.38 24.60 37.68
C ALA A 133 27.11 23.67 36.67
N PRO A 134 28.41 23.38 36.84
CA PRO A 134 29.14 22.55 35.89
C PRO A 134 28.53 21.14 35.87
N THR A 135 28.48 20.55 34.67
CA THR A 135 28.01 19.18 34.47
C THR A 135 29.09 18.35 33.78
N ARG A 136 29.03 17.03 33.99
CA ARG A 136 29.80 16.04 33.20
C ARG A 136 28.90 14.95 32.68
N ALA A 137 29.21 14.44 31.50
CA ALA A 137 28.53 13.28 30.93
C ALA A 137 28.83 12.04 31.77
N LEU A 138 27.83 11.17 31.95
CA LEU A 138 28.08 9.85 32.51
C LEU A 138 28.74 8.92 31.50
N ILE A 139 29.57 8.02 32.02
CA ILE A 139 30.28 6.98 31.27
C ILE A 139 29.76 5.62 31.70
N TYR A 140 29.34 4.80 30.74
CA TYR A 140 28.85 3.44 30.93
C TYR A 140 29.89 2.40 30.49
N ASP A 141 29.45 1.16 30.23
CA ASP A 141 30.32 0.08 29.77
C ASP A 141 31.09 0.50 28.50
N ASP A 142 32.27 -0.11 28.30
CA ASP A 142 33.16 0.15 27.16
C ASP A 142 33.57 1.62 27.00
N GLU A 143 33.71 2.35 28.12
CA GLU A 143 34.04 3.79 28.16
C GLU A 143 33.06 4.67 27.35
N CYS A 144 31.82 4.19 27.16
CA CYS A 144 30.83 4.89 26.37
C CYS A 144 30.30 6.13 27.11
N SER A 145 30.64 7.32 26.60
CA SER A 145 30.22 8.61 27.15
C SER A 145 28.87 9.08 26.58
N CYS A 146 27.93 9.41 27.46
CA CYS A 146 26.61 9.93 27.09
C CYS A 146 26.63 11.31 26.42
N GLY A 147 27.75 12.03 26.48
CA GLY A 147 27.95 13.27 25.74
C GLY A 147 28.28 13.04 24.26
N LEU A 148 28.74 11.83 23.91
CA LEU A 148 29.15 11.47 22.56
C LEU A 148 28.18 10.49 21.90
N TYR A 149 27.64 9.54 22.67
CA TYR A 149 26.76 8.50 22.17
C TYR A 149 25.52 8.38 23.04
N SER A 150 24.34 8.32 22.43
CA SER A 150 23.07 8.18 23.18
C SER A 150 22.80 6.76 23.67
N ASN A 151 23.37 5.76 22.99
CA ASN A 151 23.07 4.33 23.19
C ASN A 151 23.96 3.65 24.25
N CYS A 152 24.70 4.42 25.06
CA CYS A 152 25.51 3.84 26.12
C CYS A 152 24.63 3.20 27.19
N THR A 153 24.95 1.97 27.55
CA THR A 153 24.16 1.18 28.52
C THR A 153 25.06 0.31 29.39
N THR A 154 24.52 -0.13 30.52
CA THR A 154 25.10 -1.17 31.38
C THR A 154 24.01 -2.08 31.91
N GLN A 155 24.39 -3.23 32.46
CA GLN A 155 23.48 -4.18 33.08
C GLN A 155 22.68 -3.51 34.22
N ALA A 156 21.36 -3.68 34.21
CA ALA A 156 20.51 -3.21 35.30
C ALA A 156 20.75 -4.07 36.54
N ASN A 157 21.01 -3.41 37.67
CA ASN A 157 21.24 -4.06 38.96
C ASN A 157 20.41 -3.40 40.06
N PHE A 158 19.93 -4.21 41.01
CA PHE A 158 19.55 -3.71 42.34
C PHE A 158 20.82 -3.55 43.18
N ILE A 159 21.01 -2.38 43.79
CA ILE A 159 22.23 -2.05 44.56
C ILE A 159 21.85 -1.93 46.03
N ILE A 160 22.41 -2.82 46.85
CA ILE A 160 22.16 -2.85 48.28
C ILE A 160 23.45 -2.46 48.98
N SER A 161 23.38 -1.46 49.84
CA SER A 161 24.48 -1.09 50.73
C SER A 161 24.19 -1.66 52.11
N ASN A 162 25.07 -2.51 52.62
CA ASN A 162 25.02 -3.01 53.99
C ASN A 162 26.37 -2.76 54.70
N SER A 163 26.46 -3.14 55.97
CA SER A 163 27.70 -2.99 56.76
C SER A 163 28.89 -3.78 56.21
N SER A 164 28.65 -4.77 55.36
CA SER A 164 29.67 -5.65 54.76
C SER A 164 30.11 -5.22 53.35
N GLY A 165 29.50 -4.17 52.78
CA GLY A 165 29.85 -3.63 51.46
C GLY A 165 28.64 -3.36 50.56
N ILE A 166 28.91 -3.21 49.26
CA ILE A 166 27.91 -2.99 48.22
C ILE A 166 27.66 -4.30 47.47
N ILE A 167 26.41 -4.77 47.45
CA ILE A 167 25.97 -5.95 46.71
C ILE A 167 25.15 -5.49 45.50
N SER A 168 25.51 -5.97 44.31
CA SER A 168 24.79 -5.73 43.05
C SER A 168 24.12 -7.01 42.56
N ILE A 169 22.81 -6.96 42.34
CA ILE A 169 22.02 -8.11 41.85
C ILE A 169 21.50 -7.79 40.46
N ALA A 170 21.98 -8.54 39.46
CA ALA A 170 21.64 -8.34 38.06
C ALA A 170 20.21 -8.79 37.73
N ILE A 171 19.52 -7.98 36.93
CA ILE A 171 18.17 -8.26 36.45
C ILE A 171 18.27 -8.67 34.98
N LYS A 172 18.06 -9.95 34.73
CA LYS A 172 18.26 -10.56 33.41
C LYS A 172 17.51 -9.81 32.31
N GLY A 173 18.25 -9.42 31.27
CA GLY A 173 17.70 -8.75 30.09
C GLY A 173 17.47 -7.25 30.22
N LEU A 174 17.40 -6.69 31.44
CA LEU A 174 17.18 -5.26 31.64
C LEU A 174 18.52 -4.49 31.71
N LYS A 175 18.52 -3.27 31.16
CA LYS A 175 19.67 -2.37 31.14
C LYS A 175 19.32 -0.99 31.71
N ILE A 176 20.33 -0.26 32.17
CA ILE A 176 20.25 1.18 32.40
C ILE A 176 21.22 1.89 31.45
N GLY A 177 21.10 3.20 31.26
CA GLY A 177 21.91 3.91 30.28
C GLY A 177 21.63 5.41 30.29
N CYS A 178 22.17 6.11 29.28
CA CYS A 178 22.10 7.57 29.20
C CYS A 178 20.69 8.12 29.41
N THR A 179 19.70 7.49 28.79
CA THR A 179 18.29 7.81 29.00
C THR A 179 17.47 6.53 29.14
N PRO A 180 16.32 6.57 29.85
CA PRO A 180 15.42 5.42 29.94
C PRO A 180 14.97 4.88 28.59
N SER A 181 14.82 5.72 27.57
CA SER A 181 14.43 5.27 26.23
C SER A 181 15.51 4.44 25.55
N GLU A 182 16.77 4.87 25.65
CA GLU A 182 17.90 4.15 25.05
C GLU A 182 18.18 2.84 25.78
N SER A 183 18.18 2.87 27.11
CA SER A 183 18.39 1.66 27.92
C SER A 183 17.26 0.65 27.77
N PHE A 184 16.01 1.12 27.70
CA PHE A 184 14.87 0.25 27.46
C PHE A 184 14.94 -0.40 26.08
N ARG A 185 15.28 0.35 25.02
CA ARG A 185 15.47 -0.21 23.67
C ARG A 185 16.57 -1.28 23.62
N ALA A 186 17.65 -1.09 24.36
CA ALA A 186 18.75 -2.04 24.46
C ALA A 186 18.46 -3.27 25.35
N SER A 187 17.40 -3.20 26.15
CA SER A 187 16.95 -4.30 27.02
C SER A 187 16.20 -5.38 26.21
N THR A 188 15.95 -6.52 26.85
CA THR A 188 15.08 -7.62 26.41
C THR A 188 13.95 -7.83 27.42
N LEU A 189 12.97 -8.66 27.08
CA LEU A 189 11.87 -8.99 27.98
C LEU A 189 12.12 -10.27 28.81
N GLU A 190 13.34 -10.80 28.83
CA GLU A 190 13.67 -12.10 29.46
C GLU A 190 13.16 -12.21 30.90
N CYS A 191 13.34 -11.17 31.71
CA CYS A 191 12.85 -11.15 33.10
C CYS A 191 11.34 -11.42 33.21
N PHE A 192 10.54 -10.93 32.26
CA PHE A 192 9.08 -11.04 32.29
C PHE A 192 8.56 -12.45 31.93
N TYR A 193 9.43 -13.31 31.39
CA TYR A 193 9.13 -14.73 31.15
C TYR A 193 9.64 -15.63 32.29
N ASP A 194 10.46 -15.09 33.20
CA ASP A 194 11.10 -15.83 34.29
C ASP A 194 10.45 -15.51 35.64
N ARG A 195 9.90 -16.54 36.29
CA ARG A 195 9.25 -16.42 37.59
C ARG A 195 10.19 -15.92 38.68
N SER A 196 11.42 -16.41 38.70
CA SER A 196 12.43 -16.02 39.68
C SER A 196 12.83 -14.56 39.50
N CYS A 197 12.94 -14.11 38.24
CA CYS A 197 13.25 -12.71 37.95
C CYS A 197 12.11 -11.75 38.34
N ILE A 198 10.85 -12.11 38.05
CA ILE A 198 9.69 -11.34 38.52
C ILE A 198 9.67 -11.26 40.05
N ASN A 199 9.94 -12.38 40.75
CA ASN A 199 10.03 -12.40 42.22
C ASN A 199 11.14 -11.48 42.75
N LEU A 200 12.28 -11.35 42.06
CA LEU A 200 13.32 -10.38 42.41
C LEU A 200 12.79 -8.95 42.34
N ILE A 201 12.05 -8.59 41.29
CA ILE A 201 11.43 -7.26 41.20
C ILE A 201 10.49 -7.03 42.39
N HIS A 202 9.60 -7.98 42.70
CA HIS A 202 8.70 -7.88 43.85
C HIS A 202 9.44 -7.65 45.17
N GLN A 203 10.49 -8.42 45.42
CA GLN A 203 11.28 -8.33 46.65
C GLN A 203 11.92 -6.94 46.82
N TYR A 204 12.47 -6.38 45.74
CA TYR A 204 13.22 -5.12 45.82
C TYR A 204 12.36 -3.87 45.65
N THR A 205 11.12 -4.00 45.18
CA THR A 205 10.16 -2.88 45.08
C THR A 205 9.05 -2.96 46.12
N ASN A 206 9.11 -3.92 47.05
CA ASN A 206 8.08 -4.18 48.07
C ASN A 206 6.65 -4.25 47.49
N TYR A 207 6.51 -4.83 46.29
CA TYR A 207 5.24 -4.92 45.59
C TYR A 207 4.52 -6.22 45.93
N GLY A 208 3.36 -6.12 46.59
CA GLY A 208 2.64 -7.25 47.18
C GLY A 208 1.82 -8.13 46.22
N ASN A 209 1.50 -7.67 45.00
CA ASN A 209 0.66 -8.44 44.07
C ASN A 209 1.49 -9.18 43.05
N PHE A 210 1.37 -10.50 42.98
CA PHE A 210 2.15 -11.31 42.06
C PHE A 210 1.54 -11.37 40.64
N HIS A 211 2.34 -11.11 39.60
CA HIS A 211 1.94 -11.29 38.20
C HIS A 211 2.51 -12.54 37.57
N ARG A 212 1.65 -13.36 36.95
CA ARG A 212 2.09 -14.56 36.23
C ARG A 212 3.09 -14.19 35.12
N PRO A 213 4.18 -14.96 34.96
CA PRO A 213 5.11 -14.75 33.85
C PRO A 213 4.40 -14.79 32.50
N LEU A 214 4.96 -14.11 31.52
CA LEU A 214 4.50 -14.18 30.15
C LEU A 214 4.64 -15.61 29.59
N SER A 215 3.73 -15.98 28.69
CA SER A 215 3.80 -17.26 27.98
C SER A 215 4.49 -17.09 26.63
N ILE A 216 5.50 -17.92 26.36
CA ILE A 216 6.23 -17.95 25.08
C ILE A 216 5.34 -18.50 23.96
N MET A 217 4.39 -19.39 24.26
CA MET A 217 3.62 -20.13 23.26
C MET A 217 2.79 -19.25 22.30
N LYS A 218 2.53 -17.99 22.67
CA LYS A 218 1.72 -17.05 21.88
C LYS A 218 2.55 -15.97 21.19
N SER A 219 3.87 -16.01 21.35
CA SER A 219 4.78 -14.98 20.86
C SER A 219 5.53 -15.47 19.62
N ARG A 220 5.58 -14.66 18.56
CA ARG A 220 6.51 -14.92 17.44
C ARG A 220 7.94 -14.50 17.75
N PHE A 221 8.14 -13.74 18.81
CA PHE A 221 9.45 -13.26 19.26
C PHE A 221 10.04 -14.19 20.31
N SER A 222 11.35 -14.41 20.23
CA SER A 222 12.12 -15.09 21.27
C SER A 222 12.23 -14.23 22.54
N THR A 223 12.50 -14.87 23.68
CA THR A 223 12.59 -14.17 24.97
C THR A 223 13.76 -13.18 25.03
N ASN A 224 14.85 -13.48 24.32
CA ASN A 224 16.05 -12.64 24.20
C ASN A 224 15.96 -11.59 23.06
N THR A 225 14.80 -11.46 22.41
CA THR A 225 14.57 -10.40 21.42
C THR A 225 14.72 -9.04 22.09
N ARG A 226 15.49 -8.13 21.47
CA ARG A 226 15.66 -6.77 21.97
C ARG A 226 14.34 -6.01 21.87
N ILE A 227 14.07 -5.18 22.87
CA ILE A 227 12.87 -4.34 22.88
C ILE A 227 12.87 -3.38 21.69
N ALA A 228 14.03 -2.92 21.21
CA ALA A 228 14.14 -2.17 19.96
C ALA A 228 13.48 -2.89 18.78
N GLU A 229 13.67 -4.20 18.64
CA GLU A 229 13.09 -5.00 17.57
C GLU A 229 11.57 -5.16 17.74
N LEU A 230 11.10 -5.30 19.00
CA LEU A 230 9.67 -5.32 19.31
C LEU A 230 9.00 -4.00 18.93
N ILE A 231 9.64 -2.87 19.27
CA ILE A 231 9.20 -1.51 18.92
C ILE A 231 9.16 -1.32 17.40
N ASP A 232 10.22 -1.75 16.70
CA ASP A 232 10.31 -1.68 15.23
C ASP A 232 9.25 -2.53 14.53
N ASN A 233 8.58 -3.42 15.26
CA ASN A 233 7.48 -4.27 14.82
C ASN A 233 6.13 -3.91 15.48
N LEU A 234 6.02 -2.77 16.16
CA LEU A 234 4.82 -2.29 16.86
C LEU A 234 4.26 -3.30 17.89
N PHE A 235 5.11 -4.20 18.41
CA PHE A 235 4.73 -5.32 19.28
C PHE A 235 3.66 -6.25 18.69
N ILE A 236 3.52 -6.30 17.36
CA ILE A 236 2.49 -7.08 16.68
C ILE A 236 2.90 -8.55 16.60
N GLU A 237 2.05 -9.41 17.13
CA GLU A 237 2.21 -10.87 17.06
C GLU A 237 1.74 -11.42 15.70
N GLN A 238 0.57 -10.98 15.21
CA GLN A 238 -0.01 -11.45 13.95
C GLN A 238 -0.95 -10.42 13.33
N TRP A 239 -1.01 -10.39 12.00
CA TRP A 239 -1.98 -9.62 11.23
C TRP A 239 -3.15 -10.52 10.82
N SER A 240 -4.38 -10.02 10.92
CA SER A 240 -5.58 -10.72 10.45
C SER A 240 -6.17 -9.96 9.27
N ASN A 241 -6.21 -10.63 8.11
CA ASN A 241 -6.68 -10.07 6.85
C ASN A 241 -8.01 -10.73 6.48
N LYS A 242 -9.01 -9.94 6.09
CA LYS A 242 -10.26 -10.45 5.54
C LYS A 242 -10.63 -9.64 4.30
N THR A 243 -10.89 -10.34 3.20
CA THR A 243 -11.27 -9.75 1.91
C THR A 243 -12.57 -10.38 1.44
N ASN A 244 -13.32 -9.66 0.60
CA ASN A 244 -14.59 -10.16 0.04
C ASN A 244 -14.73 -9.65 -1.40
N TYR A 245 -14.43 -10.50 -2.37
CA TYR A 245 -14.55 -10.17 -3.78
C TYR A 245 -16.01 -9.96 -4.20
N SER A 246 -16.96 -10.73 -3.67
CA SER A 246 -18.38 -10.59 -4.02
C SER A 246 -18.91 -9.19 -3.70
N SER A 247 -18.57 -8.64 -2.53
CA SER A 247 -18.96 -7.27 -2.19
C SER A 247 -18.30 -6.21 -3.07
N TYR A 248 -17.08 -6.46 -3.57
CA TYR A 248 -16.42 -5.59 -4.55
C TYR A 248 -17.13 -5.66 -5.90
N PHE A 249 -17.40 -6.88 -6.38
CA PHE A 249 -18.05 -7.13 -7.66
C PHE A 249 -19.41 -6.42 -7.73
N GLU A 250 -20.25 -6.58 -6.71
CA GLU A 250 -21.58 -5.94 -6.64
C GLU A 250 -21.52 -4.40 -6.69
N GLN A 251 -20.51 -3.80 -6.06
CA GLN A 251 -20.34 -2.34 -6.04
C GLN A 251 -19.72 -1.79 -7.34
N CYS A 252 -18.89 -2.59 -8.01
CA CYS A 252 -18.15 -2.19 -9.21
C CYS A 252 -18.73 -2.78 -10.50
N LEU A 253 -19.98 -3.26 -10.46
CA LEU A 253 -20.68 -3.79 -11.63
C LEU A 253 -20.65 -2.77 -12.78
N PRO A 254 -20.14 -3.14 -13.97
CA PRO A 254 -20.06 -2.21 -15.09
C PRO A 254 -21.46 -1.90 -15.62
N SER A 255 -21.71 -0.65 -15.99
CA SER A 255 -22.99 -0.24 -16.61
C SER A 255 -23.19 -0.82 -18.00
N TYR A 256 -22.11 -1.20 -18.68
CA TYR A 256 -22.10 -1.81 -20.01
C TYR A 256 -20.91 -2.76 -20.13
N CYS A 257 -21.12 -3.90 -20.80
CA CYS A 257 -20.07 -4.88 -21.07
C CYS A 257 -19.57 -4.72 -22.50
N SER A 258 -18.27 -4.53 -22.71
CA SER A 258 -17.64 -4.62 -24.03
C SER A 258 -16.99 -5.99 -24.20
N TYR A 259 -17.23 -6.65 -25.33
CA TYR A 259 -16.56 -7.89 -25.69
C TYR A 259 -15.52 -7.61 -26.78
N THR A 260 -14.26 -7.93 -26.51
CA THR A 260 -13.25 -8.02 -27.57
C THR A 260 -13.36 -9.39 -28.22
N SER A 261 -14.01 -9.45 -29.37
CA SER A 261 -13.98 -10.65 -30.21
C SER A 261 -12.58 -10.80 -30.79
N ALA A 262 -11.83 -11.78 -30.31
CA ALA A 262 -10.61 -12.24 -30.97
C ALA A 262 -11.02 -12.98 -32.24
N GLN A 263 -11.30 -12.23 -33.31
CA GLN A 263 -11.61 -12.80 -34.60
C GLN A 263 -10.35 -13.57 -35.07
N LYS A 264 -10.41 -14.90 -35.08
CA LYS A 264 -9.35 -15.71 -35.68
C LYS A 264 -9.24 -15.27 -37.14
N PHE A 265 -8.14 -14.63 -37.49
CA PHE A 265 -7.89 -14.25 -38.87
C PHE A 265 -7.94 -15.52 -39.73
N ASN A 266 -8.97 -15.62 -40.57
CA ASN A 266 -9.07 -16.71 -41.51
C ASN A 266 -7.93 -16.54 -42.52
N LEU A 267 -7.22 -17.61 -42.85
CA LEU A 267 -6.04 -17.55 -43.75
C LEU A 267 -6.38 -16.86 -45.08
N LEU A 268 -7.62 -17.05 -45.55
CA LEU A 268 -8.19 -16.40 -46.73
C LEU A 268 -8.23 -14.87 -46.61
N ASN A 269 -8.50 -14.32 -45.41
CA ASN A 269 -8.55 -12.87 -45.17
C ASN A 269 -7.15 -12.26 -45.21
N ILE A 270 -6.11 -13.00 -44.78
CA ILE A 270 -4.71 -12.55 -44.87
C ILE A 270 -4.25 -12.56 -46.33
N ILE A 271 -4.57 -13.62 -47.08
CA ILE A 271 -4.21 -13.73 -48.50
C ILE A 271 -4.90 -12.65 -49.33
N THR A 272 -6.19 -12.40 -49.10
CA THR A 272 -6.93 -11.35 -49.82
C THR A 272 -6.43 -9.95 -49.48
N LEU A 273 -6.04 -9.69 -48.22
CA LEU A 273 -5.39 -8.44 -47.83
C LEU A 273 -4.02 -8.25 -48.50
N LEU A 274 -3.21 -9.30 -48.59
CA LEU A 274 -1.92 -9.24 -49.29
C LEU A 274 -2.09 -9.02 -50.80
N LEU A 275 -3.07 -9.68 -51.42
CA LEU A 275 -3.38 -9.48 -52.85
C LEU A 275 -3.93 -8.09 -53.15
N SER A 276 -4.73 -7.50 -52.24
CA SER A 276 -5.24 -6.14 -52.38
C SER A 276 -4.15 -5.09 -52.13
N LEU A 277 -3.24 -5.34 -51.17
CA LEU A 277 -2.12 -4.46 -50.85
C LEU A 277 -1.02 -4.50 -51.92
N GLN A 278 -0.77 -5.67 -52.52
CA GLN A 278 0.32 -5.90 -53.48
C GLN A 278 -0.11 -5.68 -54.93
N GLY A 279 -1.07 -4.78 -55.17
CA GLY A 279 -1.44 -4.33 -56.51
C GLY A 279 -2.01 -5.42 -57.42
N GLY A 280 -2.52 -6.53 -56.87
CA GLY A 280 -3.09 -7.63 -57.65
C GLY A 280 -4.21 -7.16 -58.59
N LEU A 281 -4.98 -6.15 -58.17
CA LEU A 281 -6.00 -5.52 -59.00
C LEU A 281 -5.41 -4.85 -60.25
N ALA A 282 -4.25 -4.18 -60.14
CA ALA A 282 -3.61 -3.51 -61.27
C ALA A 282 -3.02 -4.49 -62.30
N ILE A 283 -2.52 -5.65 -61.84
CA ILE A 283 -2.00 -6.72 -62.70
C ILE A 283 -3.15 -7.38 -63.46
N ILE A 284 -4.25 -7.68 -62.77
CA ILE A 284 -5.46 -8.27 -63.38
C ILE A 284 -6.09 -7.29 -64.39
N LEU A 285 -6.18 -6.00 -64.06
CA LEU A 285 -6.70 -4.98 -64.98
C LEU A 285 -5.84 -4.86 -66.25
N LYS A 286 -4.51 -4.90 -66.11
CA LYS A 286 -3.58 -4.91 -67.26
C LYS A 286 -3.77 -6.10 -68.19
N TRP A 287 -4.22 -7.25 -67.67
CA TRP A 287 -4.50 -8.45 -68.47
C TRP A 287 -5.88 -8.44 -69.12
N ILE A 288 -6.90 -7.94 -68.42
CA ILE A 288 -8.29 -7.97 -68.87
C ILE A 288 -8.60 -6.81 -69.84
N CYS A 289 -8.09 -5.59 -69.59
CA CYS A 289 -8.37 -4.43 -70.43
C CYS A 289 -8.02 -4.62 -71.92
N PRO A 290 -6.86 -5.18 -72.32
CA PRO A 290 -6.54 -5.39 -73.74
C PRO A 290 -7.48 -6.38 -74.43
N LYS A 291 -8.01 -7.35 -73.69
CA LYS A 291 -8.95 -8.36 -74.21
C LYS A 291 -10.32 -7.73 -74.46
N ILE A 292 -10.82 -6.93 -73.52
CA ILE A 292 -12.08 -6.20 -73.67
C ILE A 292 -11.98 -5.22 -74.85
N VAL A 293 -10.89 -4.47 -74.97
CA VAL A 293 -10.69 -3.52 -76.08
C VAL A 293 -10.67 -4.23 -77.44
N ARG A 294 -9.98 -5.39 -77.57
CA ARG A 294 -10.00 -6.18 -78.81
C ARG A 294 -11.40 -6.71 -79.16
N ILE A 295 -12.17 -7.11 -78.16
CA ILE A 295 -13.55 -7.58 -78.37
C ILE A 295 -14.43 -6.40 -78.81
N ALA A 296 -14.34 -5.26 -78.13
CA ALA A 296 -15.07 -4.06 -78.47
C ALA A 296 -14.71 -3.52 -79.87
N SER A 297 -13.43 -3.55 -80.26
CA SER A 297 -13.00 -3.13 -81.59
C SER A 297 -13.53 -4.07 -82.67
N LYS A 298 -13.49 -5.40 -82.46
CA LYS A 298 -14.08 -6.38 -83.38
C LYS A 298 -15.58 -6.17 -83.55
N ILE A 299 -16.31 -5.89 -82.47
CA ILE A 299 -17.75 -5.61 -82.53
C ILE A 299 -18.01 -4.32 -83.32
N ASN A 300 -17.20 -3.27 -83.10
CA ASN A 300 -17.35 -2.01 -83.82
C ASN A 300 -17.02 -2.14 -85.32
N ASP A 301 -15.99 -2.91 -85.68
CA ASP A 301 -15.63 -3.20 -87.07
C ASP A 301 -16.71 -4.05 -87.77
N TYR A 302 -17.34 -4.98 -87.06
CA TYR A 302 -18.50 -5.73 -87.55
C TYR A 302 -19.68 -4.80 -87.85
N ARG A 303 -20.00 -3.89 -86.92
CA ARG A 303 -21.06 -2.88 -87.10
C ARG A 303 -20.76 -1.87 -88.21
N LYS A 304 -19.48 -1.59 -88.49
CA LYS A 304 -19.06 -0.69 -89.59
C LYS A 304 -19.17 -1.35 -90.96
N LYS A 305 -18.97 -2.67 -91.06
CA LYS A 305 -19.20 -3.44 -92.30
C LYS A 305 -20.68 -3.53 -92.69
N GLU A 306 -21.59 -3.52 -91.73
CA GLU A 306 -23.04 -3.49 -91.99
C GLU A 306 -23.56 -2.14 -92.53
N ARG A 307 -22.79 -1.05 -92.41
CA ARG A 307 -23.18 0.30 -92.88
C ARG A 307 -22.74 0.64 -94.32
N ASN A 308 -21.91 -0.18 -94.97
CA ASN A 308 -21.35 0.11 -96.31
C ASN A 308 -21.96 -0.70 -97.47
N THR A 309 -23.10 -1.37 -97.25
CA THR A 309 -23.86 -1.98 -98.35
C THR A 309 -24.78 -0.94 -98.97
N VAL A 310 -24.34 -0.35 -100.09
CA VAL A 310 -25.12 0.57 -100.92
C VAL A 310 -26.36 -0.18 -101.47
N ARG A 311 -27.56 0.32 -101.17
CA ARG A 311 -28.80 0.03 -101.90
C ARG A 311 -29.33 1.32 -102.53
N PRO A 312 -29.87 1.27 -103.77
CA PRO A 312 -30.20 2.45 -104.56
C PRO A 312 -31.50 3.12 -104.09
N ALA A 313 -31.58 4.43 -104.34
CA ALA A 313 -32.74 5.27 -104.06
C ALA A 313 -33.91 5.00 -105.01
N CYS A 314 -35.13 5.10 -104.49
CA CYS A 314 -36.33 5.44 -105.27
C CYS A 314 -37.31 6.23 -104.38
N VAL A 315 -38.04 7.11 -105.04
CA VAL A 315 -38.60 8.39 -104.60
C VAL A 315 -39.96 8.25 -103.90
N LEU A 316 -40.27 9.27 -103.09
CA LEU A 316 -41.46 9.46 -102.27
C LEU A 316 -42.42 10.47 -102.92
N GLU A 317 -43.72 10.17 -102.99
CA GLU A 317 -44.88 11.09 -103.04
C GLU A 317 -46.17 10.23 -102.96
N LYS A 318 -47.28 10.55 -102.30
CA LYS A 318 -47.74 11.74 -101.57
C LYS A 318 -49.06 11.39 -100.82
N ILE A 319 -49.26 12.04 -99.66
CA ILE A 319 -50.48 12.72 -99.14
C ILE A 319 -51.75 11.97 -98.66
N SER A 320 -52.10 12.36 -97.40
CA SER A 320 -53.39 12.58 -96.69
C SER A 320 -54.43 11.45 -96.61
N SER A 321 -55.28 11.33 -95.58
CA SER A 321 -55.93 12.36 -94.74
C SER A 321 -56.56 11.71 -93.49
N ASP A 322 -56.63 12.50 -92.41
CA ASP A 322 -57.71 12.63 -91.40
C ASP A 322 -58.34 11.39 -90.74
N ILE A 323 -58.45 11.42 -89.40
CA ILE A 323 -59.68 11.79 -88.68
C ILE A 323 -59.43 11.76 -87.16
N SER A 324 -59.99 12.78 -86.49
CA SER A 324 -60.03 13.05 -85.06
C SER A 324 -60.95 12.13 -84.27
N ASN A 325 -60.69 11.96 -82.96
CA ASN A 325 -61.61 12.30 -81.85
C ASN A 325 -61.05 11.81 -80.49
N THR A 326 -60.44 12.76 -79.76
CA THR A 326 -60.65 13.21 -78.36
C THR A 326 -61.59 12.43 -77.40
N PRO A 327 -61.60 12.74 -76.08
CA PRO A 327 -60.70 12.27 -75.00
C PRO A 327 -61.57 11.74 -73.82
N ILE A 328 -61.00 11.36 -72.67
CA ILE A 328 -61.43 11.67 -71.26
C ILE A 328 -60.38 10.98 -70.37
N ASP A 329 -59.72 11.70 -69.46
CA ASP A 329 -59.57 11.24 -68.07
C ASP A 329 -59.04 12.32 -67.13
N ASN A 330 -59.72 12.38 -65.99
CA ASN A 330 -59.62 13.32 -64.89
C ASN A 330 -58.82 12.70 -63.74
N VAL A 331 -58.04 13.56 -63.06
CA VAL A 331 -58.01 13.78 -61.60
C VAL A 331 -57.69 12.58 -60.66
N THR A 332 -56.52 12.74 -60.04
CA THR A 332 -56.05 12.37 -58.68
C THR A 332 -57.14 12.09 -57.63
N THR A 333 -57.01 11.08 -56.75
CA THR A 333 -56.52 11.16 -55.32
C THR A 333 -56.79 9.87 -54.51
N THR A 334 -55.90 9.61 -53.54
CA THR A 334 -56.02 8.94 -52.20
C THR A 334 -56.04 7.41 -51.95
N ILE A 335 -54.96 6.95 -51.28
CA ILE A 335 -54.81 6.21 -49.98
C ILE A 335 -55.40 4.78 -49.74
N GLY A 336 -54.52 3.88 -49.24
CA GLY A 336 -54.79 2.69 -48.37
C GLY A 336 -54.75 1.33 -49.11
N THR A 337 -54.21 0.19 -48.64
CA THR A 337 -53.69 -0.32 -47.35
C THR A 337 -52.90 -1.63 -47.58
N ASP A 338 -51.82 -1.81 -46.80
CA ASP A 338 -51.30 -3.01 -46.10
C ASP A 338 -51.28 -4.43 -46.71
N SER A 339 -50.09 -5.05 -46.82
CA SER A 339 -49.75 -6.30 -46.11
C SER A 339 -48.26 -6.71 -46.29
N THR A 340 -47.59 -6.93 -45.14
CA THR A 340 -46.50 -7.87 -44.75
C THR A 340 -45.54 -8.45 -45.83
N ARG A 341 -44.22 -8.63 -45.65
CA ARG A 341 -43.39 -9.02 -44.49
C ARG A 341 -41.88 -8.95 -44.87
N GLU A 342 -41.01 -8.62 -43.90
CA GLU A 342 -39.58 -9.05 -43.74
C GLU A 342 -38.56 -8.71 -44.88
N THR A 343 -37.38 -8.09 -44.70
CA THR A 343 -36.43 -7.97 -43.58
C THR A 343 -35.48 -6.76 -43.78
N SER A 344 -35.10 -6.17 -42.65
CA SER A 344 -34.04 -5.18 -42.34
C SER A 344 -32.59 -5.73 -42.55
N PRO A 345 -31.49 -4.98 -42.30
CA PRO A 345 -31.22 -3.54 -42.49
C PRO A 345 -29.73 -3.07 -42.65
N TYR A 346 -29.58 -1.73 -42.72
CA TYR A 346 -28.59 -0.84 -42.05
C TYR A 346 -27.12 -0.66 -42.53
N VAL A 347 -26.86 0.62 -42.84
CA VAL A 347 -25.81 1.52 -42.29
C VAL A 347 -24.40 1.53 -42.92
N LEU A 348 -24.19 2.61 -43.68
CA LEU A 348 -23.16 3.66 -43.52
C LEU A 348 -21.80 3.28 -42.89
N PHE A 349 -20.71 3.53 -43.61
CA PHE A 349 -19.43 3.91 -43.01
C PHE A 349 -18.73 4.98 -43.88
N LEU A 350 -18.42 6.11 -43.25
CA LEU A 350 -17.51 7.16 -43.72
C LEU A 350 -16.43 7.34 -42.64
N PHE A 351 -15.22 7.64 -43.13
CA PHE A 351 -13.89 7.42 -42.55
C PHE A 351 -13.36 8.53 -41.63
N PHE A 352 -12.18 8.23 -41.05
CA PHE A 352 -11.04 9.07 -40.59
C PHE A 352 -10.92 9.21 -39.06
N ILE A 353 -9.80 8.95 -38.38
CA ILE A 353 -8.36 8.69 -38.69
C ILE A 353 -7.89 7.47 -37.89
#